data_AF-A0A1V2PCD7-F1
#
_entry.id   AF-A0A1V2PCD7-F1
#
_cell.length_a   1.000
_cell.length_b   1.000
_cell.length_c   1.000
_cell.angle_alpha   90.00
_cell.angle_beta   90.00
_cell.angle_gamma   90.00
#
_symmetry.space_group_name_H-M   'P 1'
#
loop_
_entity.id
_entity.type
_entity.pdbx_description
1 polymer ?
#
loop_
_entity_poly.entity_id
_entity_poly.type
_entity_poly.pdbx_seq_one_letter_code
_entity_poly.pdbx_strand_id
1 'polypeptide(L)'
;MDEILFRALAERVAGYLDGVDRMATAQPREVGHELRRLSGAWRSLLGQHAPTGRRRRCVGCQSPRGSPAMCTVWRVAGTWFVRA
;
A
#
# COMPACT_ATOMS: atom_id res chain seq x y z
N MET A 1 4.90 -14.53 -0.26
CA MET A 1 4.63 -13.91 -1.57
C MET A 1 5.94 -13.87 -2.32
N ASP A 2 5.97 -14.35 -3.56
CA ASP A 2 7.14 -14.20 -4.43
C ASP A 2 7.36 -12.72 -4.79
N GLU A 3 8.60 -12.32 -5.07
CA GLU A 3 8.98 -10.93 -5.31
C GLU A 3 8.23 -10.29 -6.49
N ILE A 4 7.97 -11.08 -7.54
CA ILE A 4 7.25 -10.63 -8.73
C ILE A 4 5.79 -10.27 -8.37
N LEU A 5 5.12 -11.15 -7.61
CA LEU A 5 3.75 -10.92 -7.14
C LEU A 5 3.68 -9.71 -6.22
N PHE A 6 4.70 -9.51 -5.38
CA PHE A 6 4.80 -8.32 -4.53
C PHE A 6 4.92 -7.04 -5.35
N ARG A 7 5.81 -7.00 -6.35
CA ARG A 7 5.98 -5.83 -7.22
C ARG A 7 4.69 -5.50 -7.97
N ALA A 8 4.06 -6.49 -8.59
CA ALA A 8 2.81 -6.28 -9.31
C ALA A 8 1.70 -5.72 -8.41
N LEU A 9 1.60 -6.21 -7.16
CA LEU A 9 0.67 -5.67 -6.17
C LEU A 9 1.03 -4.23 -5.79
N ALA A 10 2.30 -3.98 -5.49
CA ALA A 10 2.79 -2.65 -5.08
C ALA A 10 2.56 -1.60 -6.17
N GLU A 11 2.81 -1.94 -7.43
CA GLU A 11 2.57 -1.06 -8.58
C GLU A 11 1.08 -0.73 -8.73
N ARG A 12 0.18 -1.71 -8.63
CA ARG A 12 -1.27 -1.47 -8.72
C ARG A 12 -1.78 -0.60 -7.57
N VAL A 13 -1.31 -0.85 -6.35
CA VAL A 13 -1.65 -0.02 -5.18
C VAL A 13 -1.13 1.40 -5.35
N ALA A 14 0.12 1.57 -5.80
CA ALA A 14 0.68 2.89 -6.06
C ALA A 14 -0.13 3.66 -7.11
N GLY A 15 -0.47 3.01 -8.23
CA GLY A 15 -1.30 3.61 -9.28
C GLY A 15 -2.68 4.05 -8.80
N TYR A 16 -3.31 3.29 -7.90
CA TYR A 16 -4.56 3.70 -7.26
C TYR A 16 -4.39 4.97 -6.43
N LEU A 17 -3.36 5.03 -5.57
CA LEU A 17 -3.08 6.20 -4.73
C LEU A 17 -2.71 7.44 -5.56
N ASP A 18 -2.01 7.25 -6.67
CA ASP A 18 -1.75 8.33 -7.65
C ASP A 18 -3.04 8.81 -8.33
N GLY A 19 -4.01 7.91 -8.52
CA GLY A 19 -5.37 8.26 -8.95
C GLY A 19 -6.11 9.11 -7.92
N VAL A 20 -6.05 8.72 -6.64
CA VAL A 20 -6.65 9.48 -5.53
C VAL A 20 -6.04 10.88 -5.43
N ASP A 21 -4.72 11.01 -5.56
CA ASP A 21 -4.07 12.32 -5.53
C ASP A 21 -4.47 13.21 -6.70
N ARG A 22 -4.64 12.63 -7.90
CA ARG A 22 -5.18 13.34 -9.07
C ARG A 22 -6.64 13.75 -8.85
N MET A 23 -7.47 12.90 -8.25
CA MET A 23 -8.84 13.30 -7.89
C MET A 23 -8.82 14.46 -6.89
N ALA A 24 -7.89 14.45 -5.93
CA ALA A 24 -7.77 15.48 -4.92
C ALA A 24 -7.43 16.88 -5.47
N THR A 25 -6.92 17.01 -6.71
CA THR A 25 -6.70 18.31 -7.35
C THR A 25 -7.98 18.90 -7.94
N ALA A 26 -8.95 18.06 -8.29
CA ALA A 26 -10.23 18.46 -8.88
C ALA A 26 -11.32 18.73 -7.82
N GLN A 27 -11.07 18.42 -6.55
CA GLN A 27 -12.02 18.57 -5.46
C GLN A 27 -11.91 19.93 -4.76
N PRO A 28 -12.97 20.39 -4.06
CA PRO A 28 -12.88 21.53 -3.15
C PRO A 28 -11.72 21.37 -2.15
N ARG A 29 -11.11 22.49 -1.75
CA ARG A 29 -9.85 22.52 -0.99
C ARG A 29 -9.82 21.59 0.22
N GLU A 30 -10.89 21.56 0.99
CA GLU A 30 -11.03 20.75 2.20
C GLU A 30 -11.04 19.25 1.88
N VAL A 31 -11.88 18.84 0.92
CA VAL A 31 -11.96 17.44 0.45
C VAL A 31 -10.64 17.01 -0.17
N GLY A 32 -10.04 17.85 -1.01
CA GLY A 32 -8.74 17.57 -1.62
C GLY A 32 -7.62 17.44 -0.58
N HIS A 33 -7.66 18.21 0.51
CA HIS A 33 -6.72 18.08 1.61
C HIS A 33 -6.84 16.71 2.30
N GLU A 34 -8.07 16.29 2.66
CA GLU A 34 -8.27 15.01 3.33
C GLU A 34 -7.93 13.81 2.44
N LEU A 35 -8.22 13.88 1.13
CA LEU A 35 -7.80 12.82 0.18
C LEU A 35 -6.27 12.67 0.13
N ARG A 36 -5.52 13.78 0.05
CA ARG A 36 -4.05 13.75 0.08
C ARG A 36 -3.52 13.24 1.42
N ARG A 37 -4.16 13.62 2.53
CA ARG A 37 -3.79 13.15 3.87
C ARG A 37 -3.97 11.63 4.00
N LEU A 38 -5.11 11.09 3.54
CA LEU A 38 -5.39 9.65 3.53
C LEU A 38 -4.42 8.88 2.62
N SER A 39 -4.19 9.39 1.40
CA SER A 39 -3.24 8.83 0.45
C SER A 39 -1.81 8.80 1.01
N GLY A 40 -1.37 9.91 1.61
CA GLY A 40 -0.08 10.02 2.29
C GLY A 40 0.07 9.03 3.46
N ALA A 41 -0.96 8.90 4.31
CA ALA A 41 -0.94 7.95 5.42
C ALA A 41 -0.76 6.50 4.94
N TRP A 42 -1.47 6.11 3.87
CA TRP A 42 -1.30 4.78 3.27
C TRP A 42 0.09 4.57 2.67
N ARG A 43 0.65 5.57 1.97
CA ARG A 43 2.02 5.48 1.44
C ARG A 43 3.05 5.32 2.55
N SER A 44 2.95 6.10 3.63
CA SER A 44 3.83 5.98 4.78
C SER A 44 3.73 4.61 5.46
N LEU A 45 2.52 4.07 5.60
CA LEU A 45 2.30 2.74 6.16
C LEU A 45 2.88 1.65 5.25
N LEU A 46 2.60 1.69 3.94
CA LEU A 46 3.11 0.71 2.98
C LEU A 46 4.64 0.75 2.88
N GLY A 47 5.24 1.93 2.95
CA GLY A 47 6.70 2.11 2.97
C GLY A 47 7.37 1.42 4.16
N GLN A 48 6.76 1.47 5.35
CA GLN A 48 7.23 0.72 6.53
C GLN A 48 7.12 -0.79 6.35
N HIS A 49 6.27 -1.24 5.42
CA HIS A 49 6.05 -2.64 5.06
C HIS A 49 6.69 -3.02 3.72
N ALA A 50 7.56 -2.19 3.16
CA ALA A 50 8.38 -2.57 2.01
C ALA A 50 9.31 -3.73 2.40
N PRO A 51 9.54 -4.71 1.51
CA PRO A 51 10.49 -5.77 1.77
C PRO A 51 11.90 -5.19 1.86
N THR A 52 12.53 -5.32 3.02
CA THR A 52 13.89 -4.83 3.29
C THR A 52 14.81 -5.99 3.69
N GLY A 53 16.12 -5.77 3.53
CA GLY A 53 17.17 -6.70 3.96
C GLY A 53 17.35 -7.97 3.10
N ARG A 54 18.29 -8.83 3.50
CA ARG A 54 18.73 -10.02 2.74
C ARG A 54 17.60 -11.01 2.40
N ARG A 55 16.52 -11.04 3.19
CA ARG A 55 15.40 -11.96 3.00
C ARG A 55 14.28 -11.40 2.12
N ARG A 56 14.36 -10.13 1.69
CA ARG A 56 13.33 -9.42 0.89
C ARG A 56 11.90 -9.62 1.43
N ARG A 57 11.72 -9.57 2.76
CA ARG A 57 10.40 -9.74 3.41
C ARG A 57 10.09 -8.55 4.31
N CYS A 58 8.84 -8.12 4.33
CA CYS A 58 8.41 -7.05 5.22
C CYS A 58 8.54 -7.45 6.71
N VAL A 59 8.79 -6.50 7.61
CA VAL A 59 8.94 -6.78 9.06
C VAL A 59 7.71 -7.50 9.63
N GLY A 60 6.50 -7.08 9.26
CA GLY A 60 5.25 -7.76 9.66
C GLY A 60 5.06 -9.16 9.07
N CYS A 61 5.74 -9.47 7.97
CA CYS A 61 5.74 -10.78 7.30
C CYS A 61 6.75 -11.74 7.95
N GLN A 62 7.70 -11.21 8.73
CA GLN A 62 8.71 -11.97 9.45
C GLN A 62 8.24 -12.36 10.87
N SER A 63 7.11 -11.81 11.34
CA SER A 63 6.54 -12.13 12.65
C SER A 63 6.03 -13.58 12.71
N PRO A 64 6.22 -14.30 13.83
CA PRO A 64 5.66 -15.64 14.05
C PRO A 64 4.13 -15.71 13.94
N ARG A 65 3.44 -14.57 14.08
CA ARG A 65 1.98 -14.44 13.93
C ARG A 65 1.55 -14.01 12.53
N GLY A 66 2.49 -13.78 11.62
CA GLY A 66 2.23 -13.42 10.23
C GLY A 66 1.91 -14.65 9.39
N SER A 67 0.99 -14.52 8.43
CA SER A 67 0.84 -15.54 7.39
C SER A 67 2.11 -15.54 6.52
N PRO A 68 2.71 -16.71 6.21
CA PRO A 68 3.90 -16.80 5.34
C PRO A 68 3.64 -16.26 3.93
N ALA A 69 2.36 -16.12 3.54
CA ALA A 69 1.98 -15.58 2.25
C ALA A 69 2.11 -14.04 2.19
N MET A 70 1.49 -13.29 3.11
CA MET A 70 1.41 -11.82 3.07
C MET A 70 0.95 -11.24 4.42
N CYS A 71 1.55 -10.11 4.85
CA CYS A 71 1.12 -9.42 6.08
C CYS A 71 -0.26 -8.77 5.91
N THR A 72 -0.91 -8.46 7.04
CA THR A 72 -2.26 -7.87 7.05
C THR A 72 -2.34 -6.55 6.29
N VAL A 73 -1.32 -5.69 6.35
CA VAL A 73 -1.31 -4.40 5.65
C VAL A 73 -1.43 -4.58 4.13
N TRP A 74 -0.56 -5.40 3.53
CA TRP A 74 -0.60 -5.69 2.10
C TRP A 74 -1.85 -6.45 1.69
N ARG A 75 -2.42 -7.27 2.58
CA ARG A 75 -3.72 -7.92 2.37
C ARG A 75 -4.84 -6.91 2.26
N VAL A 76 -4.93 -5.97 3.21
CA VAL A 76 -5.94 -4.91 3.20
C VAL A 76 -5.78 -4.03 1.96
N ALA A 77 -4.55 -3.60 1.65
CA ALA A 77 -4.28 -2.79 0.47
C ALA A 77 -4.70 -3.50 -0.83
N GLY A 78 -4.37 -4.78 -0.99
CA GLY A 78 -4.78 -5.56 -2.16
C GLY A 78 -6.30 -5.73 -2.28
N THR A 79 -7.01 -5.88 -1.16
CA THR A 79 -8.48 -5.97 -1.16
C THR A 79 -9.12 -4.66 -1.60
N TRP A 80 -8.65 -3.51 -1.10
CA TRP A 80 -9.35 -2.24 -1.30
C TRP A 80 -8.88 -1.42 -2.50
N PHE A 81 -7.62 -1.57 -2.93
CA PHE A 81 -7.04 -0.73 -3.99
C PHE A 81 -6.87 -1.44 -5.33
N VAL A 82 -7.05 -2.77 -5.37
CA VAL A 82 -6.87 -3.56 -6.60
C VAL A 82 -8.14 -4.28 -7.04
N ARG A 83 -9.02 -4.63 -6.10
CA ARG A 83 -10.28 -5.34 -6.36
C ARG A 83 -11.53 -4.45 -6.31
N ALA A 84 -11.36 -3.13 -6.27
CA ALA A 84 -12.46 -2.16 -6.35
C ALA A 84 -12.72 -1.74 -7.80
#